data_AF-A0A9X0QKH9-F1
#
_entry.id   AF-A0A9X0QKH9-F1
#
_cell.length_a   1.000
_cell.length_b   1.000
_cell.length_c   1.000
_cell.angle_alpha   90.00
_cell.angle_beta   90.00
_cell.angle_gamma   90.00
#
_symmetry.space_group_name_H-M   'P 1'
#
loop_
_entity.id
_entity.type
_entity.pdbx_description
1 polymer ?
#
loop_
_entity_poly.entity_id
_entity_poly.type
_entity_poly.pdbx_seq_one_letter_code
_entity_poly.pdbx_strand_id
1 'polypeptide(L)'
;MQRDYAIDVNPVLKDSKYPTVRFVTTDRTTGGTTTVGGGEITERALRYSLRLEKLLRTDQLAHIEQHLDRQVPFTIFLTIDEEKMKEARLID
;
A
#
# COMPACT_ATOMS: atom_id res chain seq x y z
N MET A 1 -3.21 6.04 16.08
CA MET A 1 -3.20 7.44 15.58
C MET A 1 -3.43 7.39 14.07
N GLN A 2 -4.36 8.19 13.53
CA GLN A 2 -4.55 8.23 12.08
C GLN A 2 -3.42 9.00 11.39
N ARG A 3 -2.84 8.39 10.35
CA ARG A 3 -1.82 8.98 9.48
C ARG A 3 -2.19 8.81 8.02
N ASP A 4 -1.69 9.72 7.20
CA ASP A 4 -1.77 9.59 5.75
C ASP A 4 -0.60 8.74 5.24
N TYR A 5 -0.94 7.77 4.41
CA TYR A 5 -0.01 6.90 3.73
C TYR A 5 -0.26 6.97 2.22
N ALA A 6 0.83 6.98 1.46
CA ALA A 6 0.85 6.65 0.06
C ALA A 6 1.41 5.23 -0.09
N ILE A 7 0.68 4.37 -0.79
CA ILE A 7 1.13 3.05 -1.20
C ILE A 7 1.49 3.14 -2.67
N ASP A 8 2.78 3.14 -2.98
CA ASP A 8 3.26 3.07 -4.35
C ASP A 8 3.35 1.61 -4.76
N VAL A 9 2.56 1.23 -5.77
CA VAL A 9 2.56 -0.11 -6.34
C VAL A 9 3.23 -0.04 -7.70
N ASN A 10 4.38 -0.70 -7.82
CA ASN A 10 5.08 -0.86 -9.09
C ASN A 10 4.89 -2.30 -9.56
N PRO A 11 4.03 -2.54 -10.57
CA PRO A 11 3.83 -3.87 -11.09
C PRO A 11 5.13 -4.39 -11.71
N VAL A 12 5.36 -5.68 -11.46
CA VAL A 12 6.45 -6.51 -11.97
C VAL A 12 7.37 -5.78 -12.96
N LEU A 13 8.47 -5.22 -12.43
CA LEU A 13 9.59 -4.81 -13.27
C LEU A 13 10.17 -6.07 -13.92
N LYS A 14 10.77 -5.91 -15.10
CA LYS A 14 11.26 -6.96 -16.02
C LYS A 14 12.07 -8.12 -15.39
N ASP A 15 12.58 -7.92 -14.17
CA ASP A 15 13.45 -8.84 -13.43
C ASP A 15 12.86 -9.37 -12.10
N SER A 16 11.64 -8.99 -11.71
CA SER A 16 10.99 -9.49 -10.48
C SER A 16 9.82 -10.44 -10.79
N LYS A 17 9.59 -11.43 -9.93
CA LYS A 17 8.41 -12.31 -10.02
C LYS A 17 7.15 -11.67 -9.44
N TYR A 18 7.29 -10.60 -8.65
CA TYR A 18 6.21 -10.03 -7.85
C TYR A 18 6.20 -8.50 -7.94
N PRO A 19 5.03 -7.85 -7.83
CA PRO A 19 4.98 -6.39 -7.74
C PRO A 19 5.75 -5.91 -6.50
N THR A 20 6.45 -4.79 -6.66
CA THR A 20 7.09 -4.10 -5.54
C THR A 20 6.13 -3.08 -4.98
N VAL A 21 5.96 -3.10 -3.66
CA VAL A 21 5.10 -2.14 -2.95
C VAL A 21 5.95 -1.34 -1.98
N ARG A 22 5.74 -0.02 -1.96
CA ARG A 22 6.38 0.90 -1.02
C ARG A 22 5.33 1.66 -0.24
N PHE A 23 5.47 1.68 1.08
CA PHE A 23 4.61 2.44 1.98
C PHE A 23 5.35 3.71 2.41
N VAL A 24 4.76 4.85 2.08
CA VAL A 24 5.31 6.17 2.38
C VAL A 24 4.31 6.90 3.27
N THR A 25 4.78 7.54 4.34
CA THR A 25 3.98 8.46 5.14
C THR A 25 4.52 9.87 4.98
N THR A 26 3.64 10.86 5.08
CA THR A 26 4.04 12.28 5.08
C THR A 26 3.91 12.80 6.50
N ASP A 27 5.02 13.28 7.05
CA ASP A 27 4.99 13.98 8.33
C ASP A 27 4.41 15.38 8.11
N ARG A 28 3.21 15.62 8.66
CA ARG A 28 2.51 16.90 8.53
C ARG A 28 3.22 18.05 9.25
N THR A 29 4.15 17.78 10.16
CA THR A 29 4.90 18.81 10.89
C THR A 29 6.14 19.29 10.13
N THR A 30 6.80 18.39 9.39
CA THR A 30 8.02 18.70 8.64
C THR A 30 7.79 18.80 7.13
N GLY A 31 6.64 18.33 6.63
CA GLY A 31 6.35 18.19 5.20
C GLY A 31 7.18 17.10 4.50
N GLY A 32 8.00 16.35 5.25
CA GLY A 32 8.87 15.31 4.73
C GLY A 32 8.13 14.00 4.46
N THR A 33 8.47 13.35 3.36
CA THR A 33 8.02 11.98 3.06
C THR A 33 9.02 10.97 3.58
N THR A 34 8.55 9.98 4.33
CA THR A 34 9.38 8.90 4.89
C THR A 34 8.84 7.55 4.46
N THR A 35 9.73 6.66 4.01
CA THR A 35 9.36 5.26 3.75
C THR A 35 9.33 4.49 5.05
N VAL A 36 8.20 3.84 5.31
CA VAL A 36 7.91 3.16 6.58
C VAL A 36 7.74 1.65 6.41
N GLY A 37 7.75 1.18 5.17
CA GLY A 37 7.66 -0.24 4.85
C GLY A 37 7.66 -0.46 3.35
N GLY A 38 7.76 -1.72 2.96
CA GLY A 38 7.71 -2.12 1.56
C GLY A 38 8.48 -3.40 1.27
N GLY A 39 8.28 -3.93 0.08
CA GLY A 39 8.95 -5.15 -0.37
C GLY A 39 8.29 -5.75 -1.60
N GLU A 40 8.82 -6.88 -2.03
CA GLU A 40 8.16 -7.74 -3.02
C GLU A 40 7.02 -8.50 -2.34
N ILE A 41 5.80 -8.24 -2.80
CA ILE A 41 4.61 -8.90 -2.26
C ILE A 41 3.82 -9.50 -3.42
N THR A 42 3.34 -10.72 -3.25
CA THR A 42 2.46 -11.31 -4.25
C THR A 42 1.17 -10.49 -4.34
N GLU A 43 0.56 -10.36 -5.52
CA GLU A 43 -0.73 -9.66 -5.65
C GLU A 43 -1.80 -10.23 -4.71
N ARG A 44 -1.80 -11.55 -4.50
CA ARG A 44 -2.71 -12.21 -3.57
C ARG A 44 -2.48 -11.78 -2.13
N ALA A 45 -1.23 -11.70 -1.69
CA ALA A 45 -0.87 -11.22 -0.36
C ALA A 45 -1.21 -9.73 -0.20
N LEU A 46 -0.96 -8.91 -1.22
CA LEU A 46 -1.36 -7.50 -1.22
C LEU A 46 -2.88 -7.35 -1.09
N ARG A 47 -3.66 -8.06 -1.92
CA ARG A 47 -5.13 -8.07 -1.83
C ARG A 47 -5.61 -8.53 -0.45
N TYR A 48 -4.96 -9.55 0.12
CA TYR A 48 -5.30 -10.07 1.45
C TYR A 48 -5.01 -9.06 2.55
N SER A 49 -3.81 -8.45 2.59
CA SER A 49 -3.46 -7.44 3.59
C SER A 49 -4.33 -6.18 3.49
N LEU A 50 -4.73 -5.78 2.28
CA LEU A 50 -5.68 -4.67 2.08
C LEU A 50 -7.11 -5.01 2.51
N ARG A 51 -7.54 -6.28 2.35
CA ARG A 51 -8.88 -6.76 2.77
C ARG A 51 -8.97 -7.04 4.27
N LEU A 52 -7.92 -7.59 4.88
CA LEU A 52 -7.94 -8.24 6.18
C LEU A 52 -8.45 -7.34 7.30
N GLU A 53 -8.16 -6.03 7.23
CA GLU A 53 -8.41 -5.12 8.34
C GLU A 53 -9.53 -4.10 8.08
N LYS A 54 -10.33 -4.27 7.01
CA LYS A 54 -11.30 -3.25 6.53
C LYS A 54 -10.66 -1.86 6.37
N LEU A 55 -9.38 -1.85 6.01
CA LEU A 55 -8.56 -0.65 5.87
C LEU A 55 -9.05 0.24 4.73
N LEU A 56 -9.61 -0.42 3.73
CA LEU A 56 -10.17 0.19 2.54
C LEU A 56 -11.67 0.03 2.54
N ARG A 57 -12.36 1.09 2.12
CA ARG A 57 -13.75 0.96 1.69
C ARG A 57 -13.81 0.06 0.44
N THR A 58 -14.93 -0.63 0.25
CA THR A 58 -15.13 -1.63 -0.81
C THR A 58 -14.89 -1.08 -2.22
N ASP A 59 -15.20 0.20 -2.43
CA ASP A 59 -14.98 0.96 -3.67
C ASP A 59 -13.49 1.23 -3.93
N GLN A 60 -12.73 1.59 -2.89
CA GLN A 60 -11.27 1.81 -3.00
C GLN A 60 -10.54 0.50 -3.32
N LEU A 61 -10.97 -0.62 -2.72
CA LEU A 61 -10.44 -1.94 -3.02
C LEU A 61 -10.66 -2.32 -4.50
N ALA A 62 -11.87 -2.11 -5.02
CA ALA A 62 -12.19 -2.41 -6.41
C ALA A 62 -11.34 -1.58 -7.41
N HIS A 63 -11.08 -0.31 -7.09
CA HIS A 63 -10.24 0.56 -7.91
C HIS A 63 -8.78 0.10 -7.96
N ILE A 64 -8.26 -0.40 -6.83
CA ILE A 64 -6.91 -0.98 -6.72
C ILE A 64 -6.83 -2.29 -7.50
N GLU A 65 -7.82 -3.18 -7.34
CA GLU A 65 -7.89 -4.45 -8.07
C GLU A 65 -7.89 -4.22 -9.59
N GLN A 66 -8.64 -3.22 -10.08
CA GLN A 66 -8.63 -2.83 -11.49
C GLN A 66 -7.26 -2.33 -12.00
N HIS A 67 -6.49 -1.63 -11.15
CA HIS A 67 -5.16 -1.13 -11.53
C HIS A 67 -4.09 -2.22 -11.50
N LEU A 68 -4.17 -3.16 -10.55
CA LEU A 68 -3.30 -4.34 -10.50
C LEU A 68 -3.41 -5.15 -11.80
N ASP A 69 -4.63 -5.39 -12.28
CA ASP A 69 -4.87 -6.16 -13.51
C ASP A 69 -4.29 -5.48 -14.77
N ARG A 70 -4.07 -4.16 -14.74
CA ARG A 70 -3.53 -3.38 -15.86
C ARG A 70 -2.01 -3.39 -15.96
N GLN A 71 -1.29 -3.90 -14.95
CA GLN A 71 0.18 -3.89 -14.88
C GLN A 71 0.81 -2.51 -15.14
N VAL A 72 0.15 -1.44 -14.69
CA VAL A 72 0.71 -0.07 -14.72
C VAL A 72 1.05 0.41 -13.30
N PRO A 73 2.13 1.19 -13.10
CA PRO A 73 2.43 1.78 -11.80
C PRO A 73 1.29 2.70 -11.35
N PHE A 74 0.94 2.63 -10.06
CA PHE A 74 -0.06 3.51 -9.47
C PHE A 74 0.19 3.73 -7.97
N THR A 75 -0.34 4.83 -7.45
CA THR A 75 -0.23 5.21 -6.04
C THR A 75 -1.62 5.25 -5.41
N ILE A 76 -1.73 4.71 -4.21
CA ILE A 76 -2.97 4.69 -3.41
C ILE A 76 -2.76 5.59 -2.20
N PHE A 77 -3.65 6.56 -1.99
CA PHE A 77 -3.61 7.41 -0.80
C PHE A 77 -4.64 6.95 0.22
N LEU A 78 -4.19 6.68 1.44
CA LEU A 78 -4.99 6.14 2.55
C LEU A 78 -4.78 6.95 3.81
N THR A 79 -5.87 7.25 4.51
CA THR A 79 -5.80 7.72 5.91
C THR A 79 -6.24 6.57 6.80
N ILE A 80 -5.32 6.08 7.63
CA ILE A 80 -5.48 4.84 8.38
C ILE A 80 -4.77 4.93 9.73
N ASP A 81 -5.27 4.19 10.73
CA ASP A 81 -4.55 4.07 11.99
C ASP A 81 -3.24 3.32 11.80
N GLU A 82 -2.14 3.93 12.24
CA GLU A 82 -0.80 3.34 12.22
C GLU A 82 -0.76 1.95 12.88
N GLU A 83 -1.49 1.74 13.99
CA GLU A 83 -1.49 0.45 14.68
C GLU A 83 -2.08 -0.66 13.80
N LYS A 84 -3.10 -0.35 13.00
CA LYS A 84 -3.67 -1.33 12.05
C LYS A 84 -2.73 -1.66 10.90
N MET A 85 -1.89 -0.71 10.48
CA MET A 85 -0.86 -0.96 9.47
C MET A 85 0.23 -1.88 10.01
N LYS A 86 0.60 -1.74 11.28
CA LYS A 86 1.54 -2.64 11.99
C LYS A 86 0.94 -4.03 12.23
N GLU A 87 -0.32 -4.12 12.65
CA GLU A 87 -1.06 -5.39 12.80
C GLU A 87 -1.12 -6.17 11.48
N ALA A 88 -1.35 -5.47 10.36
CA ALA A 88 -1.32 -6.05 9.02
C ALA A 88 0.11 -6.35 8.49
N ARG A 89 1.15 -6.03 9.28
CA ARG A 89 2.57 -6.19 8.95
C ARG A 89 2.97 -5.51 7.65
N LEU A 90 2.36 -4.35 7.37
CA LEU A 90 2.64 -3.55 6.18
C LEU A 90 3.76 -2.52 6.41
N ILE A 91 3.96 -2.12 7.66
CA ILE A 91 5.00 -1.21 8.12
C ILE A 91 5.63 -1.77 9.40
N ASP A 92 6.86 -1.36 9.71
CA ASP A 92 7.57 -1.71 10.95
C ASP A 92 7.17 -0.81 12.14
#